data_AF-A0A7S2DIP2-F1
#
_entry.id   AF-A0A7S2DIP2-F1
#
_cell.length_a   1.000
_cell.length_b   1.000
_cell.length_c   1.000
_cell.angle_alpha   90.00
_cell.angle_beta   90.00
_cell.angle_gamma   90.00
#
_symmetry.space_group_name_H-M   'P 1'
#
loop_
_entity.id
_entity.type
_entity.pdbx_description
1 polymer ?
#
loop_
_entity_poly.entity_id
_entity_poly.type
_entity_poly.pdbx_seq_one_letter_code
_entity_poly.pdbx_strand_id
1 'polypeptide(L)'
;QVLAQGAELLKRPAQPLLTVSYVTATFLDPMALRALRAFAGLAAVAASAESTVDEGTCVQDAVSAVQARRAVPEVHDMPEESAGVEPRNEYNPSLLLHKDLHLEVPEELEKSRIGMLAKLQRGRVSMHQEYNCLARPHMCEAPFNCQTWTLKDTLELTLNGLATENGHVNPRSWCLPGAEEFADNMVKECLVNHDFHTSAKMRKSRSNDLSHMELDASYCFAEGHCSNEAVTDNTTMEDTEAMCDHRFGRAGWTTDLLKSFTRSFSSQASRPSALNMKHGFNSRMVTMALTKMSCAQGTYHCDVQNCK
;
A
#
# COMPACT_ATOMS: atom_id res chain seq x y z
N GLN A 1 19.56 54.97 -13.51
CA GLN A 1 18.81 54.21 -12.48
C GLN A 1 19.73 53.18 -11.83
N VAL A 2 20.82 53.69 -11.26
CA VAL A 2 21.83 52.99 -10.48
C VAL A 2 22.16 54.02 -9.40
N LEU A 3 21.66 53.80 -8.17
CA LEU A 3 21.97 54.47 -6.90
C LEU A 3 20.76 54.32 -5.95
N ALA A 4 20.77 53.29 -5.11
CA ALA A 4 20.07 53.25 -3.82
C ALA A 4 20.63 52.08 -2.97
N GLN A 5 21.82 52.31 -2.42
CA GLN A 5 22.20 51.80 -1.09
C GLN A 5 21.25 52.47 -0.08
N GLY A 6 20.83 51.94 1.05
CA GLY A 6 21.36 50.88 1.90
C GLY A 6 21.07 51.35 3.33
N ALA A 7 20.22 50.64 4.05
CA ALA A 7 20.03 50.71 5.50
C ALA A 7 18.93 49.71 5.89
N GLU A 8 19.28 48.61 6.55
CA GLU A 8 18.53 47.98 7.66
C GLU A 8 19.23 46.67 8.07
N LEU A 9 20.54 46.73 8.35
CA LEU A 9 21.26 45.66 9.06
C LEU A 9 21.59 46.23 10.43
N LEU A 10 20.84 45.84 11.47
CA LEU A 10 21.24 45.74 12.87
C LEU A 10 20.00 45.55 13.75
N LYS A 11 19.65 44.28 14.04
CA LYS A 11 18.87 43.86 15.22
C LYS A 11 18.94 42.32 15.33
N ARG A 12 20.08 41.81 15.81
CA ARG A 12 20.20 40.43 16.32
C ARG A 12 20.70 40.51 17.77
N PRO A 13 19.97 39.95 18.75
CA PRO A 13 20.49 39.78 20.10
C PRO A 13 21.45 38.58 20.18
N ALA A 14 22.45 38.75 21.05
CA ALA A 14 23.60 37.89 21.25
C ALA A 14 23.25 36.49 21.80
N GLN A 15 23.98 35.47 21.32
CA GLN A 15 24.04 34.14 21.92
C GLN A 15 25.11 34.11 23.03
N PRO A 16 24.88 33.39 24.16
CA PRO A 16 25.93 33.14 25.13
C PRO A 16 26.74 31.86 24.82
N LEU A 17 27.98 31.93 25.29
CA LEU A 17 29.13 31.08 25.04
C LEU A 17 28.97 29.63 25.56
N LEU A 18 29.46 28.69 24.74
CA LEU A 18 29.75 27.30 25.11
C LEU A 18 30.95 27.23 26.05
N THR A 19 30.75 26.68 27.25
CA THR A 19 31.83 26.22 28.13
C THR A 19 32.16 24.76 27.85
N VAL A 20 33.43 24.49 27.57
CA VAL A 20 34.03 23.17 27.44
C VAL A 20 34.48 22.71 28.83
N SER A 21 33.93 21.59 29.31
CA SER A 21 34.46 20.88 30.48
C SER A 21 34.78 19.44 30.09
N TYR A 22 36.07 19.13 30.14
CA TYR A 22 36.61 17.77 30.13
C TYR A 22 36.25 17.08 31.45
N VAL A 23 35.59 15.92 31.38
CA VAL A 23 35.59 14.93 32.48
C VAL A 23 35.88 13.56 31.88
N THR A 24 37.05 13.04 32.23
CA THR A 24 37.44 11.65 32.07
C THR A 24 36.60 10.77 33.00
N ALA A 25 35.91 9.77 32.45
CA ALA A 25 35.36 8.67 33.23
C ALA A 25 35.56 7.34 32.50
N THR A 26 36.03 6.41 33.29
CA THR A 26 36.60 5.10 32.99
C THR A 26 35.60 4.07 32.47
N PHE A 27 36.14 3.13 31.70
CA PHE A 27 35.55 1.89 31.22
C PHE A 27 34.68 1.16 32.26
N LEU A 28 33.42 0.90 31.91
CA LEU A 28 32.61 -0.17 32.49
C LEU A 28 31.81 -0.89 31.37
N ASP A 29 31.76 -2.21 31.53
CA ASP A 29 31.32 -3.27 30.64
C ASP A 29 29.80 -3.25 30.32
N PRO A 30 29.38 -3.29 29.04
CA PRO A 30 27.97 -3.25 28.64
C PRO A 30 27.19 -4.57 28.86
N MET A 31 27.80 -5.65 29.33
CA MET A 31 27.10 -6.91 29.62
C MET A 31 26.28 -6.89 30.92
N ALA A 32 26.53 -5.95 31.84
CA ALA A 32 25.90 -5.94 33.17
C ALA A 32 24.56 -5.18 33.27
N LEU A 33 24.14 -4.44 32.24
CA LEU A 33 22.92 -3.61 32.29
C LEU A 33 21.65 -4.28 31.73
N ARG A 34 21.75 -5.51 31.21
CA ARG A 34 20.60 -6.27 30.66
C ARG A 34 19.88 -7.16 31.68
N ALA A 35 20.40 -7.31 32.90
CA ALA A 35 19.81 -8.17 33.93
C ALA A 35 18.87 -7.44 34.94
N LEU A 36 18.71 -6.11 34.84
CA LEU A 36 17.99 -5.31 35.84
C LEU A 36 16.70 -4.61 35.35
N ARG A 37 16.16 -5.01 34.17
CA ARG A 37 14.87 -4.50 33.65
C ARG A 37 13.77 -5.55 33.50
N ALA A 38 13.95 -6.75 34.06
CA ALA A 38 12.99 -7.85 33.92
C ALA A 38 12.00 -8.05 35.09
N PHE A 39 11.93 -7.15 36.09
CA PHE A 39 11.12 -7.43 37.30
C PHE A 39 10.32 -6.27 37.93
N ALA A 40 10.01 -5.19 37.19
CA ALA A 40 9.17 -4.11 37.72
C ALA A 40 8.15 -3.63 36.69
N GLY A 41 6.91 -4.14 36.77
CA GLY A 41 5.81 -3.68 35.93
C GLY A 41 4.53 -4.52 36.08
N LEU A 42 4.19 -4.89 37.31
CA LEU A 42 2.97 -5.64 37.63
C LEU A 42 2.43 -5.15 38.97
N ALA A 43 1.74 -4.00 38.96
CA ALA A 43 0.68 -3.58 39.91
C ALA A 43 0.37 -2.08 39.76
N ALA A 44 -0.92 -1.74 39.91
CA ALA A 44 -1.56 -0.42 39.92
C ALA A 44 -1.82 0.17 38.51
N VAL A 45 -3.04 0.54 38.10
CA VAL A 45 -4.22 1.02 38.83
C VAL A 45 -5.49 0.56 38.12
N ALA A 46 -6.39 -0.09 38.88
CA ALA A 46 -7.81 -0.15 38.58
C ALA A 46 -8.49 0.96 39.38
N ALA A 47 -9.14 1.92 38.71
CA ALA A 47 -10.36 2.60 39.16
C ALA A 47 -10.69 3.81 38.26
N SER A 48 -11.94 3.80 37.79
CA SER A 48 -12.78 4.95 37.45
C SER A 48 -12.52 5.70 36.13
N ALA A 49 -13.38 5.44 35.14
CA ALA A 49 -14.37 6.44 34.70
C ALA A 49 -15.40 5.80 33.76
N GLU A 50 -16.64 5.70 34.26
CA GLU A 50 -17.86 5.63 33.46
C GLU A 50 -18.08 6.97 32.74
N SER A 51 -18.37 6.97 31.44
CA SER A 51 -19.58 7.55 30.86
C SER A 51 -19.47 7.74 29.34
N THR A 52 -20.64 7.60 28.70
CA THR A 52 -21.00 7.92 27.31
C THR A 52 -20.39 7.04 26.20
N VAL A 53 -21.07 5.94 25.91
CA VAL A 53 -21.04 5.27 24.60
C VAL A 53 -22.13 5.91 23.75
N ASP A 54 -21.71 6.59 22.69
CA ASP A 54 -22.53 7.02 21.57
C ASP A 54 -22.57 5.88 20.53
N GLU A 55 -23.73 5.67 19.92
CA GLU A 55 -24.04 4.51 19.10
C GLU A 55 -23.33 4.55 17.74
N GLY A 56 -22.35 3.68 17.55
CA GLY A 56 -21.71 3.39 16.28
C GLY A 56 -21.60 1.88 16.06
N THR A 57 -22.70 1.23 15.73
CA THR A 57 -22.80 -0.22 15.50
C THR A 57 -22.19 -0.61 14.15
N CYS A 58 -20.93 -1.07 14.16
CA CYS A 58 -20.37 -1.92 13.11
C CYS A 58 -19.73 -3.22 13.64
N VAL A 59 -19.88 -3.53 14.94
CA VAL A 59 -19.15 -4.64 15.57
C VAL A 59 -20.05 -5.45 16.50
N GLN A 60 -21.17 -6.01 16.03
CA GLN A 60 -21.83 -7.10 16.81
C GLN A 60 -22.39 -8.28 15.99
N ASP A 61 -22.60 -8.17 14.67
CA ASP A 61 -23.24 -9.27 13.92
C ASP A 61 -22.28 -10.31 13.29
N ALA A 62 -20.95 -10.19 13.45
CA ALA A 62 -19.99 -11.12 12.86
C ALA A 62 -19.30 -12.10 13.84
N VAL A 63 -19.52 -11.96 15.15
CA VAL A 63 -18.77 -12.73 16.17
C VAL A 63 -19.29 -14.16 16.36
N SER A 64 -20.47 -14.50 15.85
CA SER A 64 -21.07 -15.83 16.01
C SER A 64 -20.59 -16.90 15.01
N ALA A 65 -19.70 -16.57 14.07
CA ALA A 65 -19.30 -17.50 12.98
C ALA A 65 -17.86 -18.05 13.05
N VAL A 66 -16.98 -17.63 13.98
CA VAL A 66 -15.53 -17.94 13.89
C VAL A 66 -14.91 -18.52 15.18
N GLN A 67 -15.70 -19.13 16.08
CA GLN A 67 -15.14 -19.85 17.24
C GLN A 67 -14.70 -21.30 16.98
N ALA A 68 -14.56 -21.73 15.72
CA ALA A 68 -14.04 -23.07 15.39
C ALA A 68 -12.89 -22.99 14.38
N ARG A 69 -11.67 -22.74 14.87
CA ARG A 69 -10.37 -23.27 14.39
C ARG A 69 -9.21 -22.40 14.94
N ARG A 70 -8.66 -22.80 16.09
CA ARG A 70 -7.33 -22.38 16.54
C ARG A 70 -6.36 -23.55 16.34
N ALA A 71 -5.38 -23.36 15.47
CA ALA A 71 -4.04 -23.94 15.54
C ALA A 71 -3.16 -23.20 14.52
N VAL A 72 -2.26 -22.35 15.00
CA VAL A 72 -1.20 -21.72 14.19
C VAL A 72 0.05 -22.61 14.35
N PRO A 73 0.63 -23.16 13.28
CA PRO A 73 1.90 -23.86 13.38
C PRO A 73 3.06 -22.85 13.37
N GLU A 74 4.07 -23.20 14.16
CA GLU A 74 5.37 -22.57 14.32
C GLU A 74 6.11 -22.50 12.97
N VAL A 75 6.64 -21.33 12.63
CA VAL A 75 7.39 -21.09 11.38
C VAL A 75 8.85 -21.44 11.62
N HIS A 76 9.37 -22.40 10.86
CA HIS A 76 10.80 -22.73 10.81
C HIS A 76 11.55 -21.83 9.83
N ASP A 77 12.73 -21.37 10.25
CA ASP A 77 13.71 -20.59 9.48
C ASP A 77 14.12 -21.29 8.17
N MET A 78 14.15 -20.52 7.08
CA MET A 78 14.76 -20.95 5.81
C MET A 78 16.19 -20.40 5.66
N PRO A 79 17.13 -21.16 5.07
CA PRO A 79 18.50 -20.70 4.87
C PRO A 79 18.65 -19.74 3.68
N GLU A 80 19.51 -18.74 3.85
CA GLU A 80 20.02 -17.86 2.78
C GLU A 80 20.90 -18.65 1.80
N GLU A 81 20.59 -18.57 0.51
CA GLU A 81 21.41 -19.10 -0.58
C GLU A 81 21.90 -17.94 -1.46
N SER A 82 23.21 -17.72 -1.47
CA SER A 82 23.87 -16.67 -2.25
C SER A 82 24.19 -17.17 -3.66
N ALA A 83 23.46 -16.67 -4.67
CA ALA A 83 23.72 -16.98 -6.08
C ALA A 83 24.54 -15.87 -6.77
N GLY A 84 25.58 -16.29 -7.50
CA GLY A 84 26.46 -15.44 -8.30
C GLY A 84 25.76 -14.78 -9.48
N VAL A 85 26.22 -13.59 -9.83
CA VAL A 85 25.67 -12.72 -10.88
C VAL A 85 26.28 -13.11 -12.24
N GLU A 86 25.49 -13.69 -13.13
CA GLU A 86 25.82 -13.85 -14.55
C GLU A 86 25.49 -12.59 -15.37
N PRO A 87 26.22 -12.31 -16.46
CA PRO A 87 26.03 -11.12 -17.28
C PRO A 87 24.72 -11.13 -18.08
N ARG A 88 24.03 -9.98 -18.08
CA ARG A 88 22.74 -9.77 -18.75
C ARG A 88 22.85 -9.93 -20.27
N ASN A 89 22.18 -10.95 -20.80
CA ASN A 89 21.95 -11.15 -22.23
C ASN A 89 21.03 -10.06 -22.80
N GLU A 90 21.27 -9.69 -24.05
CA GLU A 90 20.51 -8.71 -24.84
C GLU A 90 19.02 -9.09 -24.89
N TYR A 91 18.16 -8.17 -24.45
CA TYR A 91 16.74 -8.40 -24.19
C TYR A 91 15.94 -8.50 -25.49
N ASN A 92 15.34 -9.66 -25.76
CA ASN A 92 14.34 -9.83 -26.83
C ASN A 92 12.93 -9.69 -26.24
N PRO A 93 12.25 -8.53 -26.38
CA PRO A 93 10.93 -8.27 -25.80
C PRO A 93 9.82 -9.16 -26.36
N SER A 94 10.05 -9.87 -27.47
CA SER A 94 9.03 -10.68 -28.13
C SER A 94 8.85 -12.08 -27.53
N LEU A 95 9.74 -12.54 -26.64
CA LEU A 95 9.75 -13.92 -26.16
C LEU A 95 9.21 -14.15 -24.72
N LEU A 96 8.88 -13.08 -23.98
CA LEU A 96 8.46 -13.18 -22.57
C LEU A 96 6.94 -13.18 -22.33
N LEU A 97 6.13 -13.20 -23.39
CA LEU A 97 4.68 -13.26 -23.25
C LEU A 97 4.24 -14.74 -23.18
N HIS A 98 4.18 -15.29 -21.96
CA HIS A 98 3.64 -16.63 -21.69
C HIS A 98 2.23 -16.76 -22.31
N LYS A 99 2.12 -17.55 -23.39
CA LYS A 99 0.92 -17.67 -24.22
C LYS A 99 -0.28 -18.35 -23.54
N ASP A 100 -0.09 -19.01 -22.40
CA ASP A 100 -1.08 -19.99 -21.93
C ASP A 100 -1.81 -19.60 -20.64
N LEU A 101 -1.55 -18.41 -20.06
CA LEU A 101 -2.24 -17.95 -18.85
C LEU A 101 -3.30 -16.88 -19.11
N HIS A 102 -4.35 -17.25 -19.84
CA HIS A 102 -5.54 -16.42 -19.94
C HIS A 102 -6.40 -16.60 -18.70
N LEU A 103 -6.23 -15.71 -17.71
CA LEU A 103 -7.23 -15.53 -16.67
C LEU A 103 -8.40 -14.79 -17.31
N GLU A 104 -9.53 -15.44 -17.59
CA GLU A 104 -10.76 -14.74 -17.96
C GLU A 104 -11.29 -14.01 -16.74
N VAL A 105 -11.47 -12.69 -16.87
CA VAL A 105 -12.06 -11.85 -15.83
C VAL A 105 -13.47 -11.54 -16.29
N PRO A 106 -14.50 -11.81 -15.46
CA PRO A 106 -15.87 -11.42 -15.75
C PRO A 106 -15.96 -9.94 -16.15
N GLU A 107 -16.84 -9.61 -17.08
CA GLU A 107 -17.01 -8.25 -17.61
C GLU A 107 -17.29 -7.24 -16.47
N GLU A 108 -18.01 -7.68 -15.45
CA GLU A 108 -18.34 -6.91 -14.24
C GLU A 108 -17.11 -6.49 -13.45
N LEU A 109 -16.01 -7.25 -13.57
CA LEU A 109 -14.74 -6.96 -12.92
C LEU A 109 -13.77 -6.19 -13.81
N GLU A 110 -14.12 -5.91 -15.07
CA GLU A 110 -13.21 -5.25 -16.01
C GLU A 110 -12.77 -3.86 -15.52
N LYS A 111 -13.70 -3.13 -14.86
CA LYS A 111 -13.45 -1.81 -14.28
C LYS A 111 -12.99 -1.84 -12.81
N SER A 112 -12.70 -3.03 -12.29
CA SER A 112 -12.17 -3.20 -10.94
C SER A 112 -10.64 -3.20 -10.93
N ARG A 113 -10.04 -3.09 -9.74
CA ARG A 113 -8.59 -3.25 -9.54
C ARG A 113 -8.08 -4.64 -9.99
N ILE A 114 -8.94 -5.67 -9.97
CA ILE A 114 -8.62 -7.01 -10.48
C ILE A 114 -8.59 -7.02 -12.01
N GLY A 115 -9.55 -6.35 -12.64
CA GLY A 115 -9.58 -6.19 -14.10
C GLY A 115 -8.30 -5.52 -14.60
N MET A 116 -7.84 -4.48 -13.91
CA MET A 116 -6.57 -3.82 -14.18
C MET A 116 -5.38 -4.79 -14.06
N LEU A 117 -5.26 -5.53 -12.95
CA LEU A 117 -4.18 -6.51 -12.76
C LEU A 117 -4.19 -7.62 -13.82
N ALA A 118 -5.37 -8.11 -14.18
CA ALA A 118 -5.51 -9.12 -15.22
C ALA A 118 -5.13 -8.60 -16.61
N LYS A 119 -5.46 -7.34 -16.94
CA LYS A 119 -5.02 -6.69 -18.19
C LYS A 119 -3.51 -6.56 -18.25
N LEU A 120 -2.89 -6.15 -17.14
CA LEU A 120 -1.44 -6.06 -16.99
C LEU A 120 -0.76 -7.43 -17.22
N GLN A 121 -1.28 -8.49 -16.59
CA GLN A 121 -0.76 -9.85 -16.78
C GLN A 121 -0.84 -10.35 -18.22
N ARG A 122 -1.93 -10.03 -18.94
CA ARG A 122 -2.11 -10.48 -20.33
C ARG A 122 -1.23 -9.71 -21.31
N GLY A 123 -0.47 -8.70 -20.85
CA GLY A 123 0.22 -7.74 -21.72
C GLY A 123 -0.74 -7.00 -22.65
N ARG A 124 -2.05 -6.98 -22.35
CA ARG A 124 -3.08 -6.30 -23.13
C ARG A 124 -3.26 -4.87 -22.64
N VAL A 125 -2.15 -4.17 -22.53
CA VAL A 125 -2.16 -2.76 -22.14
C VAL A 125 -2.17 -1.96 -23.44
N SER A 126 -3.21 -1.15 -23.66
CA SER A 126 -3.28 -0.29 -24.84
C SER A 126 -2.03 0.59 -24.87
N MET A 127 -1.29 0.58 -25.98
CA MET A 127 0.08 1.11 -26.04
C MET A 127 0.15 2.63 -26.07
N HIS A 128 -0.96 3.33 -26.27
CA HIS A 128 -0.98 4.78 -26.23
C HIS A 128 -2.38 5.30 -25.92
N GLN A 129 -2.53 5.91 -24.74
CA GLN A 129 -3.67 6.74 -24.43
C GLN A 129 -3.10 8.10 -24.08
N GLU A 130 -3.35 9.09 -24.95
CA GLU A 130 -3.01 10.48 -24.61
C GLU A 130 -3.79 10.86 -23.36
N TYR A 131 -3.06 11.18 -22.29
CA TYR A 131 -3.70 11.52 -21.01
C TYR A 131 -4.33 12.90 -21.09
N ASN A 132 -5.64 12.99 -20.91
CA ASN A 132 -6.34 14.27 -20.97
C ASN A 132 -6.16 15.07 -19.67
N CYS A 133 -5.08 15.86 -19.62
CA CYS A 133 -4.77 16.72 -18.46
C CYS A 133 -5.82 17.82 -18.22
N LEU A 134 -6.65 18.18 -19.21
CA LEU A 134 -7.74 19.13 -18.98
C LEU A 134 -8.88 18.50 -18.16
N ALA A 135 -9.13 17.20 -18.38
CA ALA A 135 -10.14 16.47 -17.62
C ALA A 135 -9.64 16.08 -16.22
N ARG A 136 -8.34 15.75 -16.09
CA ARG A 136 -7.73 15.24 -14.85
C ARG A 136 -6.35 15.87 -14.61
N PRO A 137 -6.27 17.17 -14.26
CA PRO A 137 -5.01 17.89 -14.12
C PRO A 137 -4.11 17.28 -13.04
N HIS A 138 -4.69 16.81 -11.93
CA HIS A 138 -3.98 16.18 -10.81
C HIS A 138 -3.16 14.93 -11.19
N MET A 139 -3.53 14.24 -12.26
CA MET A 139 -2.78 13.09 -12.77
C MET A 139 -1.56 13.50 -13.61
N CYS A 140 -1.54 14.74 -14.10
CA CYS A 140 -0.45 15.27 -14.93
C CYS A 140 0.58 16.08 -14.12
N GLU A 141 0.28 16.35 -12.85
CA GLU A 141 1.17 16.99 -11.90
C GLU A 141 2.09 15.97 -11.22
N ALA A 142 3.16 16.46 -10.58
CA ALA A 142 4.00 15.61 -9.76
C ALA A 142 3.20 15.10 -8.54
N PRO A 143 3.44 13.85 -8.08
CA PRO A 143 4.45 12.89 -8.57
C PRO A 143 4.00 12.01 -9.76
N PHE A 144 2.76 12.13 -10.24
CA PHE A 144 2.16 11.23 -11.24
C PHE A 144 2.71 11.46 -12.67
N ASN A 145 2.65 12.70 -13.16
CA ASN A 145 3.13 13.08 -14.49
C ASN A 145 2.68 12.13 -15.63
N CYS A 146 1.40 11.72 -15.65
CA CYS A 146 0.88 10.70 -16.58
C CYS A 146 0.90 11.11 -18.07
N GLN A 147 0.98 12.40 -18.39
CA GLN A 147 1.19 12.90 -19.76
C GLN A 147 2.53 12.45 -20.36
N THR A 148 3.49 12.07 -19.52
CA THR A 148 4.81 11.57 -19.94
C THR A 148 4.87 10.05 -20.01
N TRP A 149 3.74 9.36 -19.76
CA TRP A 149 3.68 7.91 -19.71
C TRP A 149 3.93 7.29 -21.09
N THR A 150 4.86 6.34 -21.17
CA THR A 150 5.24 5.66 -22.41
C THR A 150 5.03 4.16 -22.30
N LEU A 151 5.13 3.47 -23.45
CA LEU A 151 5.15 2.00 -23.48
C LEU A 151 6.29 1.42 -22.62
N LYS A 152 7.43 2.13 -22.52
CA LYS A 152 8.55 1.71 -21.69
C LYS A 152 8.14 1.65 -20.22
N ASP A 153 7.43 2.67 -19.72
CA ASP A 153 6.94 2.68 -18.33
C ASP A 153 6.00 1.49 -18.05
N THR A 154 5.09 1.17 -18.98
CA THR A 154 4.22 -0.02 -18.87
C THR A 154 5.00 -1.33 -18.82
N LEU A 155 6.00 -1.49 -19.69
CA LEU A 155 6.86 -2.67 -19.69
C LEU A 155 7.66 -2.78 -18.40
N GLU A 156 8.20 -1.66 -17.90
CA GLU A 156 8.94 -1.59 -16.65
C GLU A 156 8.07 -2.05 -15.48
N LEU A 157 6.82 -1.57 -15.36
CA LEU A 157 5.91 -2.03 -14.31
C LEU A 157 5.52 -3.50 -14.43
N THR A 158 5.39 -4.00 -15.66
CA THR A 158 5.04 -5.41 -15.91
C THR A 158 6.19 -6.34 -15.53
N LEU A 159 7.43 -5.91 -15.71
CA LEU A 159 8.63 -6.71 -15.41
C LEU A 159 9.07 -6.59 -13.95
N ASN A 160 9.08 -5.38 -13.42
CA ASN A 160 9.68 -5.05 -12.12
C ASN A 160 8.65 -4.96 -10.99
N GLY A 161 7.35 -4.92 -11.32
CA GLY A 161 6.27 -4.71 -10.35
C GLY A 161 5.83 -3.25 -10.28
N LEU A 162 4.88 -2.97 -9.39
CA LEU A 162 4.25 -1.65 -9.32
C LEU A 162 5.06 -0.64 -8.50
N ALA A 163 5.91 -1.10 -7.56
CA ALA A 163 6.75 -0.22 -6.75
C ALA A 163 7.90 0.38 -7.58
N THR A 164 8.59 1.38 -7.04
CA THR A 164 9.80 1.92 -7.67
C THR A 164 10.96 0.92 -7.57
N GLU A 165 11.98 1.07 -8.42
CA GLU A 165 13.17 0.19 -8.40
C GLU A 165 13.93 0.23 -7.06
N ASN A 166 13.88 1.36 -6.35
CA ASN A 166 14.46 1.49 -5.00
C ASN A 166 13.53 0.99 -3.87
N GLY A 167 12.42 0.33 -4.22
CA GLY A 167 11.53 -0.32 -3.27
C GLY A 167 10.62 0.63 -2.51
N HIS A 168 10.17 1.73 -3.11
CA HIS A 168 9.24 2.68 -2.50
C HIS A 168 7.88 2.66 -3.21
N VAL A 169 6.91 3.34 -2.62
CA VAL A 169 5.63 3.62 -3.29
C VAL A 169 5.87 4.31 -4.63
N ASN A 170 5.08 3.94 -5.64
CA ASN A 170 5.19 4.49 -6.98
C ASN A 170 3.87 5.11 -7.43
N PRO A 171 3.67 6.41 -7.17
CA PRO A 171 2.47 7.11 -7.62
C PRO A 171 2.27 7.05 -9.15
N ARG A 172 3.35 7.00 -9.94
CA ARG A 172 3.26 6.90 -11.41
C ARG A 172 2.57 5.61 -11.87
N SER A 173 2.48 4.58 -11.03
CA SER A 173 1.73 3.36 -11.36
C SER A 173 0.22 3.59 -11.57
N TRP A 174 -0.33 4.73 -11.13
CA TRP A 174 -1.71 5.14 -11.43
C TRP A 174 -1.90 5.65 -12.87
N CYS A 175 -0.83 5.79 -13.65
CA CYS A 175 -0.91 6.12 -15.06
C CYS A 175 -1.16 4.89 -15.96
N LEU A 176 -1.25 3.69 -15.37
CA LEU A 176 -1.59 2.47 -16.12
C LEU A 176 -2.97 2.60 -16.78
N PRO A 177 -3.13 2.18 -18.05
CA PRO A 177 -4.44 2.16 -18.70
C PRO A 177 -5.48 1.34 -17.92
N GLY A 178 -6.65 1.94 -17.70
CA GLY A 178 -7.72 1.46 -16.83
C GLY A 178 -7.65 2.00 -15.39
N ALA A 179 -6.49 2.48 -14.92
CA ALA A 179 -6.35 3.06 -13.58
C ALA A 179 -6.98 4.45 -13.47
N GLU A 180 -7.22 5.12 -14.60
CA GLU A 180 -7.82 6.45 -14.66
C GLU A 180 -9.26 6.47 -14.13
N GLU A 181 -9.92 5.31 -14.09
CA GLU A 181 -11.21 5.08 -13.42
C GLU A 181 -11.18 5.38 -11.91
N PHE A 182 -10.00 5.38 -11.30
CA PHE A 182 -9.77 5.67 -9.88
C PHE A 182 -9.14 7.05 -9.66
N ALA A 183 -8.94 7.84 -10.73
CA ALA A 183 -8.24 9.11 -10.65
C ALA A 183 -8.94 10.10 -9.72
N ASP A 184 -10.28 10.12 -9.67
CA ASP A 184 -11.00 11.11 -8.89
C ASP A 184 -11.12 10.69 -7.43
N ASN A 185 -11.51 9.45 -7.13
CA ASN A 185 -11.66 9.02 -5.73
C ASN A 185 -10.35 8.64 -5.05
N MET A 186 -9.51 7.80 -5.67
CA MET A 186 -8.28 7.32 -5.04
C MET A 186 -7.14 8.32 -5.20
N VAL A 187 -6.92 8.84 -6.41
CA VAL A 187 -5.75 9.70 -6.63
C VAL A 187 -6.02 11.12 -6.11
N LYS A 188 -7.06 11.79 -6.62
CA LYS A 188 -7.34 13.17 -6.26
C LYS A 188 -7.73 13.31 -4.78
N GLU A 189 -8.79 12.64 -4.35
CA GLU A 189 -9.27 12.87 -2.98
C GLU A 189 -8.34 12.23 -1.94
N CYS A 190 -7.88 10.98 -2.12
CA CYS A 190 -7.00 10.37 -1.11
C CYS A 190 -5.54 10.82 -1.20
N LEU A 191 -4.87 10.67 -2.35
CA LEU A 191 -3.42 10.89 -2.43
C LEU A 191 -3.02 12.36 -2.57
N VAL A 192 -3.80 13.18 -3.27
CA VAL A 192 -3.47 14.59 -3.52
C VAL A 192 -4.04 15.49 -2.44
N ASN A 193 -5.34 15.36 -2.15
CA ASN A 193 -6.03 16.20 -1.18
C ASN A 193 -5.88 15.71 0.27
N HIS A 194 -5.39 14.47 0.49
CA HIS A 194 -5.38 13.82 1.81
C HIS A 194 -6.77 13.79 2.49
N ASP A 195 -7.85 13.76 1.71
CA ASP A 195 -9.22 13.64 2.20
C ASP A 195 -9.71 12.18 2.09
N PHE A 196 -9.32 11.40 3.09
CA PHE A 196 -9.64 9.98 3.16
C PHE A 196 -11.14 9.71 3.25
N HIS A 197 -11.90 10.58 3.91
CA HIS A 197 -13.34 10.40 4.10
C HIS A 197 -14.12 10.67 2.82
N THR A 198 -13.77 11.71 2.07
CA THR A 198 -14.39 11.97 0.78
C THR A 198 -14.05 10.87 -0.21
N SER A 199 -12.78 10.41 -0.24
CA SER A 199 -12.37 9.26 -1.03
C SER A 199 -13.19 8.00 -0.70
N ALA A 200 -13.35 7.69 0.58
CA ALA A 200 -14.14 6.55 1.07
C ALA A 200 -15.60 6.63 0.64
N LYS A 201 -16.25 7.79 0.80
CA LYS A 201 -17.64 7.99 0.36
C LYS A 201 -17.81 7.78 -1.14
N MET A 202 -16.91 8.34 -1.94
CA MET A 202 -16.93 8.17 -3.40
C MET A 202 -16.72 6.72 -3.81
N ARG A 203 -15.78 6.02 -3.16
CA ARG A 203 -15.54 4.61 -3.42
C ARG A 203 -16.74 3.75 -3.04
N LYS A 204 -17.34 3.95 -1.86
CA LYS A 204 -18.57 3.26 -1.45
C LYS A 204 -19.71 3.47 -2.45
N SER A 205 -19.92 4.71 -2.92
CA SER A 205 -20.93 5.01 -3.95
C SER A 205 -20.65 4.23 -5.23
N ARG A 206 -19.41 4.29 -5.73
CA ARG A 206 -19.01 3.57 -6.95
C ARG A 206 -19.16 2.06 -6.81
N SER A 207 -18.78 1.50 -5.66
CA SER A 207 -18.91 0.07 -5.40
C SER A 207 -20.37 -0.37 -5.31
N ASN A 208 -21.26 0.49 -4.82
CA ASN A 208 -22.69 0.24 -4.91
C ASN A 208 -23.18 0.24 -6.37
N ASP A 209 -22.79 1.24 -7.16
CA ASP A 209 -23.19 1.37 -8.57
C ASP A 209 -22.72 0.19 -9.44
N LEU A 210 -21.54 -0.36 -9.12
CA LEU A 210 -20.97 -1.52 -9.83
C LEU A 210 -21.37 -2.87 -9.22
N SER A 211 -22.17 -2.89 -8.14
CA SER A 211 -22.49 -4.12 -7.38
C SER A 211 -21.23 -4.85 -6.87
N HIS A 212 -20.22 -4.10 -6.44
CA HIS A 212 -18.93 -4.56 -5.90
C HIS A 212 -18.87 -4.54 -4.37
N MET A 213 -19.96 -4.21 -3.67
CA MET A 213 -19.98 -4.07 -2.21
C MET A 213 -19.47 -5.32 -1.47
N GLU A 214 -19.86 -6.52 -1.90
CA GLU A 214 -19.39 -7.78 -1.30
C GLU A 214 -17.88 -8.01 -1.51
N LEU A 215 -17.33 -7.58 -2.64
CA LEU A 215 -15.89 -7.65 -2.89
C LEU A 215 -15.12 -6.71 -1.97
N ASP A 216 -15.56 -5.45 -1.87
CA ASP A 216 -14.92 -4.50 -0.96
C ASP A 216 -15.05 -4.94 0.51
N ALA A 217 -16.23 -5.40 0.94
CA ALA A 217 -16.46 -5.86 2.32
C ALA A 217 -15.58 -7.07 2.68
N SER A 218 -15.55 -8.09 1.83
CA SER A 218 -14.70 -9.27 2.03
C SER A 218 -13.20 -8.94 1.96
N TYR A 219 -12.79 -8.00 1.11
CA TYR A 219 -11.42 -7.47 1.09
C TYR A 219 -11.05 -6.78 2.41
N CYS A 220 -11.91 -5.86 2.87
CA CYS A 220 -11.75 -5.14 4.12
C CYS A 220 -11.62 -6.11 5.32
N PHE A 221 -12.50 -7.11 5.36
CA PHE A 221 -12.52 -8.12 6.42
C PHE A 221 -11.28 -9.03 6.37
N ALA A 222 -10.98 -9.63 5.22
CA ALA A 222 -9.88 -10.59 5.07
C ALA A 222 -8.50 -9.96 5.37
N GLU A 223 -8.37 -8.66 5.11
CA GLU A 223 -7.12 -7.93 5.31
C GLU A 223 -7.08 -7.14 6.62
N GLY A 224 -8.11 -7.23 7.46
CA GLY A 224 -8.13 -6.64 8.81
C GLY A 224 -8.13 -5.12 8.80
N HIS A 225 -8.68 -4.50 7.76
CA HIS A 225 -8.64 -3.05 7.59
C HIS A 225 -9.61 -2.31 8.52
N CYS A 226 -10.78 -2.90 8.82
CA CYS A 226 -11.78 -2.28 9.70
C CYS A 226 -11.27 -2.06 11.14
N SER A 227 -10.40 -2.94 11.63
CA SER A 227 -9.83 -2.89 12.97
C SER A 227 -8.43 -2.25 13.02
N ASN A 228 -7.97 -1.64 11.92
CA ASN A 228 -6.64 -1.04 11.86
C ASN A 228 -6.67 0.37 12.47
N GLU A 229 -6.20 0.49 13.70
CA GLU A 229 -6.07 1.77 14.42
C GLU A 229 -4.78 2.54 14.09
N ALA A 230 -3.81 1.91 13.42
CA ALA A 230 -2.53 2.54 13.06
C ALA A 230 -2.70 3.60 11.96
N VAL A 231 -3.67 3.41 11.06
CA VAL A 231 -4.03 4.43 10.06
C VAL A 231 -4.95 5.47 10.70
N THR A 232 -4.47 6.71 10.72
CA THR A 232 -5.19 7.92 11.16
C THR A 232 -5.36 8.91 9.99
N ASP A 233 -6.03 10.04 10.22
CA ASP A 233 -6.24 11.07 9.20
C ASP A 233 -4.96 11.84 8.84
N ASN A 234 -3.89 11.69 9.64
CA ASN A 234 -2.59 12.30 9.39
C ASN A 234 -1.55 11.30 8.85
N THR A 235 -1.97 10.10 8.47
CA THR A 235 -1.06 9.06 7.96
C THR A 235 -0.33 9.53 6.71
N THR A 236 0.99 9.48 6.73
CA THR A 236 1.85 9.85 5.60
C THR A 236 2.12 8.66 4.66
N MET A 237 2.80 8.91 3.53
CA MET A 237 3.29 7.82 2.68
C MET A 237 4.34 6.99 3.40
N GLU A 238 5.21 7.63 4.18
CA GLU A 238 6.28 6.98 4.94
C GLU A 238 5.70 6.07 6.03
N ASP A 239 4.67 6.51 6.74
CA ASP A 239 3.94 5.68 7.70
C ASP A 239 3.32 4.46 6.99
N THR A 240 2.77 4.69 5.79
CA THR A 240 2.19 3.64 4.96
C THR A 240 3.22 2.59 4.55
N GLU A 241 4.40 3.02 4.10
CA GLU A 241 5.51 2.11 3.78
C GLU A 241 5.94 1.30 5.01
N ALA A 242 6.07 1.94 6.18
CA ALA A 242 6.43 1.27 7.42
C ALA A 242 5.39 0.20 7.82
N MET A 243 4.10 0.48 7.66
CA MET A 243 3.03 -0.51 7.88
C MET A 243 3.10 -1.67 6.88
N CYS A 244 3.37 -1.38 5.61
CA CYS A 244 3.54 -2.39 4.56
C CYS A 244 4.79 -3.27 4.80
N ASP A 245 5.90 -2.67 5.22
CA ASP A 245 7.13 -3.36 5.60
C ASP A 245 6.91 -4.26 6.82
N HIS A 246 6.21 -3.76 7.85
CA HIS A 246 5.87 -4.56 9.02
C HIS A 246 5.03 -5.78 8.64
N ARG A 247 4.06 -5.62 7.73
CA ARG A 247 3.11 -6.66 7.37
C ARG A 247 3.67 -7.70 6.39
N PHE A 248 4.48 -7.29 5.42
CA PHE A 248 4.91 -8.14 4.30
C PHE A 248 6.42 -8.25 4.12
N GLY A 249 7.21 -7.43 4.84
CA GLY A 249 8.60 -7.15 4.51
C GLY A 249 8.72 -6.32 3.23
N ARG A 250 9.78 -5.52 3.14
CA ARG A 250 10.04 -4.61 2.00
C ARG A 250 9.97 -5.31 0.65
N ALA A 251 10.68 -6.44 0.49
CA ALA A 251 10.68 -7.21 -0.76
C ALA A 251 9.30 -7.79 -1.10
N GLY A 252 8.51 -8.13 -0.07
CA GLY A 252 7.25 -8.85 -0.21
C GLY A 252 6.14 -8.05 -0.89
N TRP A 253 6.16 -6.72 -0.81
CA TRP A 253 5.21 -5.85 -1.52
C TRP A 253 5.82 -5.11 -2.72
N THR A 254 7.15 -4.95 -2.78
CA THR A 254 7.83 -4.22 -3.87
C THR A 254 8.14 -5.10 -5.09
N THR A 255 8.59 -6.34 -4.90
CA THR A 255 9.12 -7.20 -5.99
C THR A 255 8.24 -8.42 -6.30
N ASP A 256 7.53 -8.94 -5.30
CA ASP A 256 6.81 -10.21 -5.43
C ASP A 256 5.35 -10.08 -5.86
N LEU A 257 4.88 -8.87 -6.18
CA LEU A 257 3.45 -8.62 -6.43
C LEU A 257 2.92 -9.43 -7.63
N LEU A 258 3.52 -9.26 -8.81
CA LEU A 258 3.05 -9.91 -10.04
C LEU A 258 3.31 -11.42 -10.02
N LYS A 259 4.39 -11.87 -9.38
CA LYS A 259 4.65 -13.31 -9.15
C LYS A 259 3.58 -13.92 -8.26
N SER A 260 3.23 -13.24 -7.16
CA SER A 260 2.17 -13.66 -6.24
C SER A 260 0.83 -13.73 -6.97
N PHE A 261 0.47 -12.68 -7.71
CA PHE A 261 -0.78 -12.62 -8.47
C PHE A 261 -0.83 -13.69 -9.57
N THR A 262 0.26 -13.91 -10.30
CA THR A 262 0.35 -14.98 -11.30
C THR A 262 0.19 -16.35 -10.68
N ARG A 263 0.83 -16.63 -9.55
CA ARG A 263 0.64 -17.88 -8.81
C ARG A 263 -0.82 -18.06 -8.36
N SER A 264 -1.46 -16.97 -7.93
CA SER A 264 -2.85 -16.99 -7.48
C SER A 264 -3.83 -17.41 -8.56
N PHE A 265 -3.63 -16.90 -9.78
CA PHE A 265 -4.60 -17.07 -10.88
C PHE A 265 -4.20 -18.15 -11.91
N SER A 266 -2.98 -18.66 -11.81
CA SER A 266 -2.47 -19.75 -12.66
C SER A 266 -2.88 -21.14 -12.19
N SER A 267 -3.10 -21.32 -10.89
CA SER A 267 -3.52 -22.63 -10.39
C SER A 267 -4.95 -22.93 -10.85
N GLN A 268 -5.10 -23.88 -11.79
CA GLN A 268 -6.40 -24.26 -12.38
C GLN A 268 -7.45 -24.66 -11.31
N ALA A 269 -6.98 -25.11 -10.14
CA ALA A 269 -7.81 -25.47 -8.99
C ALA A 269 -8.43 -24.27 -8.23
N SER A 270 -8.01 -23.03 -8.47
CA SER A 270 -8.48 -21.84 -7.74
C SER A 270 -9.43 -20.94 -8.55
N ARG A 271 -9.64 -21.23 -9.84
CA ARG A 271 -10.30 -20.29 -10.78
C ARG A 271 -11.79 -20.02 -10.52
N PRO A 272 -12.67 -21.02 -10.29
CA PRO A 272 -14.07 -20.73 -10.01
C PRO A 272 -14.35 -20.38 -8.53
N SER A 273 -13.36 -20.50 -7.63
CA SER A 273 -13.58 -20.31 -6.20
C SER A 273 -12.93 -19.05 -5.62
N ALA A 274 -11.96 -18.41 -6.26
CA ALA A 274 -11.20 -17.33 -5.63
C ALA A 274 -12.05 -16.09 -5.29
N LEU A 275 -13.08 -15.79 -6.08
CA LEU A 275 -14.02 -14.69 -5.84
C LEU A 275 -15.42 -15.04 -6.37
N ASN A 276 -16.43 -14.35 -5.85
CA ASN A 276 -17.82 -14.43 -6.25
C ASN A 276 -18.48 -13.06 -6.04
N MET A 277 -19.18 -12.52 -7.04
CA MET A 277 -19.80 -11.19 -6.92
C MET A 277 -20.81 -11.08 -5.77
N LYS A 278 -21.43 -12.19 -5.37
CA LYS A 278 -22.43 -12.25 -4.28
C LYS A 278 -21.85 -12.59 -2.91
N HIS A 279 -20.62 -13.10 -2.85
CA HIS A 279 -20.01 -13.56 -1.59
C HIS A 279 -18.61 -12.96 -1.34
N GLY A 280 -18.14 -12.10 -2.25
CA GLY A 280 -16.84 -11.48 -2.15
C GLY A 280 -15.68 -12.41 -2.51
N PHE A 281 -14.51 -12.16 -1.91
CA PHE A 281 -13.33 -12.99 -2.03
C PHE A 281 -13.41 -14.22 -1.13
N ASN A 282 -13.21 -15.41 -1.71
CA ASN A 282 -13.06 -16.64 -0.92
C ASN A 282 -11.59 -17.06 -0.78
N SER A 283 -10.65 -16.23 -1.23
CA SER A 283 -9.21 -16.51 -1.17
C SER A 283 -8.44 -15.33 -0.61
N ARG A 284 -7.87 -15.52 0.59
CA ARG A 284 -6.97 -14.54 1.22
C ARG A 284 -5.75 -14.22 0.36
N MET A 285 -5.34 -15.15 -0.51
CA MET A 285 -4.23 -14.93 -1.42
C MET A 285 -4.52 -13.82 -2.44
N VAL A 286 -5.78 -13.69 -2.90
CA VAL A 286 -6.20 -12.61 -3.81
C VAL A 286 -6.27 -11.28 -3.06
N THR A 287 -6.90 -11.25 -1.90
CA THR A 287 -7.00 -10.02 -1.08
C THR A 287 -5.61 -9.54 -0.64
N MET A 288 -4.71 -10.44 -0.28
CA MET A 288 -3.32 -10.10 0.05
C MET A 288 -2.57 -9.51 -1.15
N ALA A 289 -2.80 -10.03 -2.36
CA ALA A 289 -2.21 -9.45 -3.57
C ALA A 289 -2.76 -8.02 -3.82
N LEU A 290 -4.06 -7.79 -3.59
CA LEU A 290 -4.65 -6.45 -3.68
C LEU A 290 -4.06 -5.50 -2.63
N THR A 291 -3.83 -5.95 -1.40
CA THR A 291 -3.20 -5.12 -0.36
C THR A 291 -1.74 -4.82 -0.68
N LYS A 292 -0.96 -5.79 -1.16
CA LYS A 292 0.41 -5.55 -1.63
C LYS A 292 0.43 -4.56 -2.81
N MET A 293 -0.54 -4.64 -3.70
CA MET A 293 -0.71 -3.63 -4.75
C MET A 293 -1.00 -2.25 -4.15
N SER A 294 -1.88 -2.15 -3.15
CA SER A 294 -2.13 -0.87 -2.47
C SER A 294 -0.87 -0.31 -1.80
N CYS A 295 -0.03 -1.16 -1.22
CA CYS A 295 1.28 -0.74 -0.74
C CYS A 295 2.13 -0.15 -1.87
N ALA A 296 2.32 -0.90 -2.96
CA ALA A 296 3.13 -0.47 -4.10
C ALA A 296 2.64 0.83 -4.76
N GLN A 297 1.32 1.02 -4.81
CA GLN A 297 0.67 2.20 -5.39
C GLN A 297 0.50 3.37 -4.40
N GLY A 298 0.88 3.17 -3.13
CA GLY A 298 0.74 4.18 -2.07
C GLY A 298 -0.67 4.38 -1.52
N THR A 299 -1.65 3.50 -1.81
CA THR A 299 -3.05 3.67 -1.39
C THR A 299 -3.50 2.77 -0.23
N TYR A 300 -2.57 2.17 0.52
CA TYR A 300 -2.93 1.29 1.63
C TYR A 300 -3.73 2.01 2.72
N HIS A 301 -3.35 3.22 3.11
CA HIS A 301 -4.10 4.02 4.08
C HIS A 301 -5.49 4.44 3.54
N CYS A 302 -5.63 4.72 2.23
CA CYS A 302 -6.92 4.96 1.58
C CYS A 302 -7.86 3.76 1.71
N ASP A 303 -7.33 2.55 1.46
CA ASP A 303 -8.10 1.31 1.60
C ASP A 303 -8.57 1.12 3.04
N VAL A 304 -7.67 1.34 4.01
CA VAL A 304 -8.01 1.21 5.43
C VAL A 304 -9.11 2.18 5.84
N GLN A 305 -8.99 3.45 5.46
CA GLN A 305 -10.00 4.46 5.80
C GLN A 305 -11.33 4.24 5.08
N ASN A 306 -11.32 3.70 3.85
CA ASN A 306 -12.54 3.29 3.17
C ASN A 306 -13.24 2.09 3.84
N CYS A 307 -12.50 1.24 4.52
CA CYS A 307 -13.02 0.07 5.21
C CYS A 307 -13.57 0.36 6.61
N LYS A 308 -13.28 1.53 7.17
CA LYS A 308 -13.84 2.02 8.43
C LYS A 308 -15.21 2.66 8.18
#